data_AF-A0A7W0Q8S3-F1
#
_entry.id   AF-A0A7W0Q8S3-F1
#
_cell.length_a   1.000
_cell.length_b   1.000
_cell.length_c   1.000
_cell.angle_alpha   90.00
_cell.angle_beta   90.00
_cell.angle_gamma   90.00
#
_symmetry.space_group_name_H-M   'P 1'
#
loop_
_entity.id
_entity.type
_entity.pdbx_description
1 polymer ?
#
loop_
_entity_poly.entity_id
_entity_poly.type
_entity_poly.pdbx_seq_one_letter_code
_entity_poly.pdbx_strand_id
1 'polypeptide(L)' 'MKPKSVKQPRDLGDLIRTLRHAKQLDQATAAGLAGVGTRFLGELENGKPTVQLGLVFQVLHRLGLEIWIAPRAWRPEDE' A
#
# COMPACT_ATOMS: atom_id res chain seq x y z
N MET A 1 -0.83 11.58 -6.61
CA MET A 1 0.34 10.75 -7.01
C MET A 1 -0.01 10.12 -8.36
N LYS A 2 0.89 10.12 -9.35
CA LYS A 2 0.66 9.37 -10.60
C LYS A 2 0.64 7.86 -10.31
N PRO A 3 -0.19 7.05 -10.98
CA PRO A 3 -0.18 5.60 -10.82
C PRO A 3 1.24 5.04 -11.00
N LYS A 4 1.62 4.10 -10.13
CA LYS A 4 2.89 3.38 -10.25
C LYS A 4 2.61 1.90 -10.46
N SER A 5 3.35 1.28 -11.38
CA SER A 5 3.30 -0.17 -11.57
C SER A 5 3.92 -0.86 -10.35
N VAL A 6 3.15 -1.77 -9.74
CA VAL A 6 3.59 -2.67 -8.65
C VAL A 6 3.90 -4.03 -9.29
N LYS A 7 5.15 -4.50 -9.15
CA LYS A 7 5.63 -5.75 -9.75
C LYS A 7 5.95 -6.82 -8.71
N GLN A 8 6.22 -6.41 -7.48
CA GLN A 8 6.54 -7.28 -6.34
C GLN A 8 5.98 -6.68 -5.03
N PRO A 9 5.85 -7.49 -3.95
CA PRO A 9 5.33 -7.01 -2.67
C PRO A 9 6.07 -5.79 -2.09
N ARG A 10 7.39 -5.70 -2.33
CA ARG A 10 8.20 -4.58 -1.87
C ARG A 10 7.76 -3.24 -2.48
N ASP A 11 7.39 -3.22 -3.76
CA ASP A 11 6.96 -2.00 -4.43
C ASP A 11 5.70 -1.42 -3.78
N LEU A 12 4.77 -2.31 -3.38
CA LEU A 12 3.57 -1.93 -2.65
C LEU A 12 3.91 -1.40 -1.25
N GLY A 13 4.81 -2.09 -0.53
CA GLY A 13 5.26 -1.68 0.79
C GLY A 13 5.92 -0.29 0.80
N ASP A 14 6.77 0.00 -0.19
CA ASP A 14 7.43 1.29 -0.34
C ASP A 14 6.44 2.42 -0.67
N LEU A 15 5.40 2.15 -1.47
CA LEU A 15 4.32 3.09 -1.75
C LEU A 15 3.52 3.45 -0.49
N ILE A 16 3.13 2.43 0.28
CA ILE A 16 2.41 2.58 1.56
C ILE A 16 3.25 3.40 2.53
N ARG A 17 4.53 3.01 2.72
CA ARG A 17 5.47 3.71 3.59
C ARG A 17 5.64 5.18 3.20
N THR A 18 5.85 5.45 1.91
CA THR A 18 6.00 6.81 1.38
C THR A 18 4.79 7.66 1.70
N LEU A 19 3.58 7.15 1.46
CA LEU A 19 2.35 7.89 1.75
C LEU A 19 2.09 8.07 3.23
N ARG A 20 2.41 7.06 4.06
CA ARG A 20 2.36 7.18 5.51
C ARG A 20 3.25 8.33 5.99
N HIS A 21 4.49 8.39 5.53
CA HIS A 21 5.41 9.48 5.87
C HIS A 21 4.96 10.84 5.32
N ALA A 22 4.40 10.90 4.11
CA ALA A 22 3.83 12.14 3.55
C ALA A 22 2.66 12.67 4.38
N LYS A 23 1.92 11.77 5.05
CA LYS A 23 0.85 12.11 6.02
C LYS A 23 1.37 12.34 7.45
N GLN A 24 2.69 12.30 7.67
CA GLN A 24 3.34 12.49 8.97
C GLN A 24 2.87 11.50 10.05
N LEU A 25 2.49 10.29 9.64
CA LEU A 25 2.03 9.26 10.56
C LEU A 25 3.20 8.33 10.93
N ASP A 26 3.34 8.02 12.22
CA ASP A 26 4.12 6.86 12.62
C ASP A 26 3.35 5.55 12.31
N GLN A 27 4.05 4.42 12.42
CA GLN A 27 3.45 3.11 12.11
C GLN A 27 2.31 2.73 13.06
N ALA A 28 2.41 3.07 14.34
CA ALA A 28 1.38 2.70 15.32
C ALA A 28 0.07 3.44 15.05
N THR A 29 0.15 4.75 14.80
CA THR A 29 -0.98 5.61 14.45
C THR A 29 -1.61 5.19 13.13
N ALA A 30 -0.79 4.95 12.10
CA ALA A 30 -1.30 4.50 10.80
C ALA A 30 -1.97 3.11 10.89
N ALA A 31 -1.40 2.19 11.66
CA ALA A 31 -1.98 0.87 11.89
C ALA A 31 -3.32 0.96 12.63
N GLY A 32 -3.39 1.81 13.67
CA GLY A 32 -4.63 2.08 14.41
C GLY A 32 -5.72 2.68 13.52
N LEU A 33 -5.40 3.71 12.73
CA LEU A 33 -6.32 4.31 11.75
C LEU A 33 -6.79 3.29 10.71
N ALA A 34 -5.89 2.39 10.32
CA ALA A 34 -6.20 1.32 9.38
C ALA A 34 -6.96 0.15 10.03
N GLY A 35 -7.07 0.07 11.37
CA GLY A 35 -7.70 -1.06 12.06
C GLY A 35 -6.90 -2.36 11.95
N VAL A 36 -5.57 -2.28 11.89
CA VAL A 36 -4.65 -3.43 11.81
C VAL A 36 -3.59 -3.35 12.91
N GLY A 37 -2.87 -4.45 13.16
CA GLY A 37 -1.75 -4.43 14.11
C GLY A 37 -0.52 -3.72 13.55
N THR A 38 0.24 -3.03 14.39
CA THR A 38 1.50 -2.34 14.00
C THR A 38 2.51 -3.31 13.35
N ARG A 39 2.60 -4.54 13.87
CA ARG A 39 3.43 -5.61 13.28
C ARG A 39 2.99 -5.92 11.84
N PHE A 40 1.68 -6.04 11.60
CA PHE A 40 1.16 -6.30 10.26
C PHE A 40 1.54 -5.17 9.31
N LEU A 41 1.33 -3.90 9.71
CA LEU A 41 1.71 -2.77 8.87
C LEU A 41 3.22 -2.75 8.58
N GLY A 42 4.06 -3.08 9.56
CA GLY A 42 5.50 -3.21 9.35
C GLY A 42 5.89 -4.34 8.40
N GLU A 43 5.26 -5.51 8.53
CA GLU A 43 5.48 -6.63 7.60
C GLU A 43 5.03 -6.28 6.17
N LEU A 44 3.90 -5.58 6.03
CA LEU A 44 3.40 -5.09 4.74
C LEU A 44 4.34 -4.06 4.12
N GLU A 45 4.76 -3.04 4.86
CA GLU A 45 5.71 -2.02 4.39
C GLU A 45 7.07 -2.60 4.01
N ASN A 46 7.49 -3.67 4.68
CA ASN A 46 8.72 -4.37 4.35
C ASN A 46 8.59 -5.29 3.13
N GLY A 47 7.37 -5.50 2.60
CA GLY A 47 7.11 -6.33 1.44
C GLY A 47 7.04 -7.82 1.75
N LYS A 48 6.58 -8.22 2.95
CA LYS A 48 6.40 -9.63 3.30
C LYS A 48 5.45 -10.30 2.28
N PRO A 49 5.86 -11.37 1.57
CA PRO A 49 5.04 -11.98 0.52
C PRO A 49 3.73 -12.61 1.01
N THR A 50 3.64 -12.93 2.30
CA THR A 50 2.57 -13.73 2.91
C THR A 50 1.63 -12.92 3.81
N VAL A 51 1.50 -11.61 3.57
CA VAL A 51 0.51 -10.78 4.27
C VAL A 51 -0.91 -11.15 3.85
N GLN A 52 -1.87 -11.00 4.77
CA GLN A 52 -3.28 -11.23 4.47
C GLN A 52 -3.81 -10.14 3.54
N LEU A 53 -4.21 -10.54 2.33
CA LEU A 53 -4.65 -9.61 1.28
C LEU A 53 -5.81 -8.70 1.72
N GLY A 54 -6.79 -9.22 2.48
CA GLY A 54 -7.90 -8.40 2.99
C GLY A 54 -7.45 -7.22 3.85
N LEU A 55 -6.47 -7.44 4.73
CA LEU A 55 -5.88 -6.37 5.55
C LEU A 55 -5.04 -5.38 4.72
N VAL A 56 -4.47 -5.84 3.60
CA VAL A 56 -3.78 -4.94 2.66
C VAL A 56 -4.79 -3.96 2.06
N PHE A 57 -5.92 -4.43 1.53
CA PHE A 57 -6.98 -3.56 1.02
C PHE A 57 -7.49 -2.58 2.07
N GLN A 58 -7.62 -3.02 3.32
CA GLN A 58 -8.01 -2.17 4.44
C GLN A 58 -7.02 -1.02 4.68
N VAL A 59 -5.71 -1.30 4.69
CA VAL A 59 -4.66 -0.28 4.81
C VAL A 59 -4.68 0.68 3.62
N LEU A 60 -4.78 0.17 2.39
CA LEU A 60 -4.80 1.00 1.18
C LEU A 60 -5.96 1.98 1.19
N HIS A 61 -7.18 1.50 1.43
CA HIS A 61 -8.37 2.35 1.50
C HIS A 61 -8.22 3.46 2.55
N ARG A 62 -7.68 3.12 3.73
CA ARG A 62 -7.50 4.05 4.84
C ARG A 62 -6.40 5.10 4.59
N LEU A 63 -5.42 4.77 3.75
CA LEU A 63 -4.41 5.74 3.29
C LEU A 63 -4.86 6.55 2.06
N GLY A 64 -6.06 6.29 1.53
CA GLY A 64 -6.58 6.94 0.32
C GLY A 64 -5.93 6.41 -0.96
N LEU A 65 -5.58 5.12 -0.99
CA LEU A 65 -5.06 4.39 -2.14
C LEU A 65 -6.12 3.47 -2.73
N GLU A 66 -6.02 3.23 -4.03
CA GLU A 66 -6.86 2.31 -4.78
C GLU A 66 -5.99 1.37 -5.63
N ILE A 67 -6.46 0.14 -5.87
CA ILE A 67 -5.80 -0.83 -6.74
C ILE A 67 -6.49 -0.84 -8.09
N TRP A 68 -5.69 -0.74 -9.15
CA TRP A 68 -6.13 -0.85 -10.53
C TRP A 68 -5.53 -2.12 -11.15
N ILE A 69 -6.33 -2.87 -11.89
CA ILE A 69 -5.90 -4.09 -12.58
C ILE A 69 -6.01 -3.84 -14.08
N ALA A 70 -4.90 -4.00 -14.78
CA ALA A 70 -4.82 -3.80 -16.22
C ALA A 70 -3.87 -4.81 -16.88
N PRO A 71 -3.98 -5.06 -18.20
CA PRO A 71 -3.02 -5.88 -18.93
C PRO A 71 -1.59 -5.35 -18.79
N ARG A 72 -0.61 -6.25 -18.90
CA ARG A 72 0.80 -5.86 -18.97
C ARG A 72 0.98 -4.99 -20.24
N ALA A 73 1.55 -3.79 -20.06
CA ALA A 73 1.68 -2.71 -21.06
C ALA A 73 0.54 -1.67 -21.14
N TRP A 74 -0.43 -1.69 -20.22
CA TRP A 74 -1.35 -0.56 -20.06
C TRP A 74 -0.58 0.73 -19.75
N ARG A 75 -0.82 1.79 -20.53
CA ARG A 75 -0.35 3.14 -20.22
C ARG A 75 -1.57 3.98 -19.83
N PRO A 76 -1.44 4.84 -18.80
CA PRO A 76 -2.49 5.81 -18.47
C PRO A 76 -2.80 6.80 -19.61
N GLU A 77 -1.99 6.82 -20.66
CA GLU A 77 -2.07 7.72 -21.82
C GLU A 77 -2.83 7.09 -22.99
N ASP A 78 -3.28 5.84 -22.84
CA ASP A 78 -4.05 5.10 -23.85
C ASP A 78 -5.56 5.44 -23.82
N GLU A 79 -6.00 6.32 -22.90
CA GLU A 79 -7.36 6.90 -22.78
C GLU A 79 -7.42 8.38 -23.17
#